data_AF-A0A951UH65-F1
#
_entry.id   AF-A0A951UH65-F1
#
_cell.length_a   1.000
_cell.length_b   1.000
_cell.length_c   1.000
_cell.angle_alpha   90.00
_cell.angle_beta   90.00
_cell.angle_gamma   90.00
#
_symmetry.space_group_name_H-M   'P 1'
#
loop_
_entity.id
_entity.type
_entity.pdbx_description
1 polymer ?
#
loop_
_entity_poly.entity_id
_entity_poly.type
_entity_poly.pdbx_seq_one_letter_code
_entity_poly.pdbx_strand_id
1 'polypeptide(L)'
;MKPFVKLILVAALGLIFSLGLQFLPQVNAQQPVLAISKIQAQLNQLKLLLQNNQFAYAQTLLSRISELLKQLPTSCAAVYAHVNLTENIMNLHRQEEKGKVSQSCPRPELINIDNLDSSVAVVYPIILQGYLEVIVKFLGSDNIHCYTNKNVSVSQIDEAVINLRELMRTRSTLPKEIKTASQQFYDWLIKPFAAELETEKHRDKSQIKTLVFVLDGCLQNLPMSVLYDGQKYLVERYAIGVTPTLQLLSPKPLFKEKLNVLLAGASNAPSFAKERLAPLENVEVELLEVSKVVDSFKKLENENFLQENLQKWINSDTFNVVHIATHGKFSSNPEQTYILDWNKRIRVKDLDTLLKMKDLTRASSVELLVLSACETAIGDRRAVLGLAGVALRAGASSTLATLWQVNDASTTEFMIRFYQQLKKPKITKAEALRNTQLAFLKNYSDTDYNRPYHWGPFILVGNWL
;
A
#
# COMPACT_ATOMS: atom_id res chain seq x y z
N MET A 1 25.83 -25.06 -6.08
CA MET A 1 25.12 -23.87 -6.62
C MET A 1 25.09 -22.65 -5.68
N LYS A 2 25.95 -22.56 -4.65
CA LYS A 2 25.94 -21.47 -3.65
C LYS A 2 26.80 -20.20 -3.92
N PRO A 3 27.63 -20.08 -4.97
CA PRO A 3 28.34 -18.82 -5.28
C PRO A 3 27.70 -17.95 -6.39
N PHE A 4 26.80 -18.51 -7.20
CA PHE A 4 26.27 -17.86 -8.41
C PHE A 4 25.19 -16.79 -8.13
N VAL A 5 24.30 -17.03 -7.17
CA VAL A 5 23.27 -16.05 -6.74
C VAL A 5 23.91 -14.82 -6.08
N LYS A 6 25.03 -15.02 -5.37
CA LYS A 6 25.82 -13.93 -4.79
C LYS A 6 26.48 -13.08 -5.89
N LEU A 7 26.92 -13.70 -6.98
CA LEU A 7 27.51 -13.02 -8.14
C LEU A 7 26.47 -12.18 -8.91
N ILE A 8 25.21 -12.66 -9.02
CA ILE A 8 24.11 -11.93 -9.66
C ILE A 8 23.64 -10.76 -8.79
N LEU A 9 23.54 -10.93 -7.46
CA LEU A 9 23.19 -9.82 -6.56
C LEU A 9 24.26 -8.72 -6.56
N VAL A 10 25.55 -9.10 -6.60
CA VAL A 10 26.68 -8.16 -6.69
C VAL A 10 26.74 -7.48 -8.07
N ALA A 11 26.41 -8.18 -9.15
CA ALA A 11 26.31 -7.59 -10.48
C ALA A 11 25.10 -6.64 -10.62
N ALA A 12 23.95 -6.99 -10.03
CA ALA A 12 22.74 -6.15 -10.04
C ALA A 12 22.92 -4.88 -9.17
N LEU A 13 23.57 -5.00 -8.01
CA LEU A 13 23.95 -3.84 -7.18
C LEU A 13 25.06 -3.00 -7.82
N GLY A 14 26.00 -3.64 -8.53
CA GLY A 14 27.08 -2.97 -9.27
C GLY A 14 26.60 -2.19 -10.50
N LEU A 15 25.57 -2.69 -11.20
CA LEU A 15 24.95 -1.99 -12.34
C LEU A 15 24.19 -0.73 -11.92
N ILE A 16 23.54 -0.75 -10.75
CA ILE A 16 22.91 0.44 -10.16
C ILE A 16 23.98 1.49 -9.76
N PHE A 17 25.18 1.06 -9.36
CA PHE A 17 26.28 1.94 -8.96
C PHE A 17 27.08 2.51 -10.15
N SER A 18 27.18 1.79 -11.27
CA SER A 18 27.99 2.19 -12.44
C SER A 18 27.32 3.24 -13.35
N LEU A 19 26.02 3.50 -13.21
CA LEU A 19 25.29 4.47 -14.03
C LEU A 19 25.53 5.94 -13.59
N GLY A 20 26.36 6.18 -12.58
CA GLY A 20 26.70 7.50 -12.05
C GLY A 20 27.89 8.21 -12.72
N LEU A 21 28.58 7.61 -13.69
CA LEU A 21 29.74 8.23 -14.34
C LEU A 21 29.79 7.86 -15.83
N GLN A 22 29.27 8.72 -16.70
CA GLN A 22 29.87 9.09 -18.00
C GLN A 22 29.00 10.11 -18.75
N PHE A 23 29.64 11.18 -19.22
CA PHE A 23 29.04 12.28 -20.00
C PHE A 23 29.17 12.05 -21.52
N LEU A 24 28.05 12.28 -22.26
CA LEU A 24 27.87 12.70 -23.68
C LEU A 24 28.33 11.79 -24.85
N PRO A 25 27.84 11.99 -26.12
CA PRO A 25 26.51 12.39 -26.60
C PRO A 25 25.96 11.59 -27.84
N GLN A 26 24.68 11.82 -28.19
CA GLN A 26 23.99 11.62 -29.50
C GLN A 26 23.88 10.19 -30.10
N VAL A 27 22.66 9.61 -30.14
CA VAL A 27 22.26 8.63 -31.19
C VAL A 27 20.78 8.77 -31.60
N ASN A 28 20.60 8.70 -32.92
CA ASN A 28 19.45 8.80 -33.81
C ASN A 28 18.08 8.20 -33.35
N ALA A 29 16.97 8.89 -33.65
CA ALA A 29 15.64 8.69 -33.06
C ALA A 29 14.79 7.51 -33.61
N GLN A 30 15.25 6.75 -34.62
CA GLN A 30 14.46 5.66 -35.23
C GLN A 30 14.85 4.23 -34.82
N GLN A 31 16.09 3.99 -34.37
CA GLN A 31 16.51 2.71 -33.79
C GLN A 31 15.95 2.38 -32.38
N PRO A 32 15.66 3.36 -31.49
CA PRO A 32 15.20 3.07 -30.12
C PRO A 32 13.83 2.37 -30.07
N VAL A 33 12.91 2.72 -30.97
CA VAL A 33 11.51 2.24 -30.93
C VAL A 33 11.39 0.74 -31.28
N LEU A 34 12.19 0.26 -32.24
CA LEU A 34 12.24 -1.15 -32.61
C LEU A 34 12.94 -2.01 -31.53
N ALA A 35 13.92 -1.43 -30.82
CA ALA A 35 14.61 -2.09 -29.72
C ALA A 35 13.72 -2.25 -28.48
N ILE A 36 12.92 -1.22 -28.16
CA ILE A 36 11.99 -1.21 -27.02
C ILE A 36 10.86 -2.23 -27.21
N SER A 37 10.21 -2.24 -28.37
CA SER A 37 9.13 -3.21 -28.68
C SER A 37 9.62 -4.66 -28.63
N LYS A 38 10.86 -4.92 -29.07
CA LYS A 38 11.52 -6.23 -28.95
C LYS A 38 11.82 -6.62 -27.50
N ILE A 39 12.24 -5.69 -26.65
CA ILE A 39 12.49 -5.93 -25.23
C ILE A 39 11.19 -6.20 -24.48
N GLN A 40 10.12 -5.44 -24.77
CA GLN A 40 8.79 -5.66 -24.20
C GLN A 40 8.24 -7.06 -24.58
N ALA A 41 8.40 -7.45 -25.85
CA ALA A 41 8.01 -8.79 -26.31
C ALA A 41 8.82 -9.90 -25.62
N GLN A 42 10.12 -9.68 -25.39
CA GLN A 42 10.97 -10.62 -24.68
C GLN A 42 10.67 -10.69 -23.17
N LEU A 43 10.30 -9.59 -22.53
CA LEU A 43 9.84 -9.58 -21.13
C LEU A 43 8.51 -10.31 -20.99
N ASN A 44 7.59 -10.13 -21.93
CA ASN A 44 6.33 -10.88 -21.97
C ASN A 44 6.56 -12.37 -22.25
N GLN A 45 7.48 -12.71 -23.15
CA GLN A 45 7.88 -14.09 -23.40
C GLN A 45 8.56 -14.72 -22.17
N LEU A 46 9.43 -13.97 -21.47
CA LEU A 46 10.04 -14.41 -20.22
C LEU A 46 8.96 -14.71 -19.18
N LYS A 47 7.97 -13.83 -19.02
CA LYS A 47 6.83 -14.05 -18.13
C LYS A 47 6.06 -15.33 -18.47
N LEU A 48 5.79 -15.60 -19.75
CA LEU A 48 5.12 -16.82 -20.21
C LEU A 48 5.96 -18.09 -19.96
N LEU A 49 7.27 -18.05 -20.22
CA LEU A 49 8.17 -19.18 -19.96
C LEU A 49 8.25 -19.50 -18.46
N LEU A 50 8.22 -18.48 -17.60
CA LEU A 50 8.19 -18.62 -16.14
C LEU A 50 6.86 -19.16 -15.63
N GLN A 51 5.74 -18.80 -16.26
CA GLN A 51 4.43 -19.35 -15.95
C GLN A 51 4.32 -20.84 -16.35
N ASN A 52 5.00 -21.24 -17.43
CA ASN A 52 5.00 -22.62 -17.94
C ASN A 52 6.15 -23.49 -17.40
N ASN A 53 6.88 -23.04 -16.37
CA ASN A 53 8.00 -23.76 -15.74
C ASN A 53 9.17 -24.12 -16.70
N GLN A 54 9.35 -23.37 -17.79
CA GLN A 54 10.40 -23.61 -18.78
C GLN A 54 11.70 -22.90 -18.40
N PHE A 55 12.28 -23.25 -17.24
CA PHE A 55 13.37 -22.51 -16.58
C PHE A 55 14.66 -22.39 -17.40
N ALA A 56 15.06 -23.45 -18.12
CA ALA A 56 16.26 -23.41 -18.95
C ALA A 56 16.15 -22.34 -20.06
N TYR A 57 15.00 -22.28 -20.74
CA TYR A 57 14.72 -21.28 -21.77
C TYR A 57 14.55 -19.88 -21.17
N ALA A 58 13.88 -19.77 -20.01
CA ALA A 58 13.75 -18.51 -19.29
C ALA A 58 15.12 -17.96 -18.88
N GLN A 59 16.05 -18.81 -18.43
CA GLN A 59 17.40 -18.41 -18.03
C GLN A 59 18.23 -17.87 -19.22
N THR A 60 18.17 -18.55 -20.37
CA THR A 60 18.82 -18.06 -21.59
C THR A 60 18.24 -16.73 -22.05
N LEU A 61 16.92 -16.57 -21.96
CA LEU A 61 16.24 -15.33 -22.32
C LEU A 61 16.54 -14.20 -21.33
N LEU A 62 16.66 -14.50 -20.04
CA LEU A 62 16.98 -13.53 -18.99
C LEU A 62 18.36 -12.90 -19.19
N SER A 63 19.38 -13.72 -19.49
CA SER A 63 20.73 -13.24 -19.82
C SER A 63 20.73 -12.32 -21.04
N ARG A 64 19.93 -12.67 -22.06
CA ARG A 64 19.78 -11.86 -23.27
C ARG A 64 19.06 -10.53 -23.02
N ILE A 65 17.99 -10.54 -22.23
CA ILE A 65 17.27 -9.32 -21.84
C ILE A 65 18.17 -8.42 -21.00
N SER A 66 18.96 -9.00 -20.09
CA SER A 66 19.86 -8.24 -19.22
C SER A 66 20.96 -7.53 -20.01
N GLU A 67 21.52 -8.17 -21.04
CA GLU A 67 22.47 -7.53 -21.96
C GLU A 67 21.81 -6.44 -22.83
N LEU A 68 20.59 -6.67 -23.32
CA LEU A 68 19.86 -5.67 -24.10
C LEU A 68 19.49 -4.43 -23.27
N LEU A 69 19.13 -4.62 -22.00
CA LEU A 69 18.81 -3.54 -21.08
C LEU A 69 20.01 -2.65 -20.74
N LYS A 70 21.22 -3.20 -20.69
CA LYS A 70 22.47 -2.43 -20.49
C LYS A 70 22.76 -1.46 -21.65
N GLN A 71 22.25 -1.77 -22.84
CA GLN A 71 22.49 -1.00 -24.06
C GLN A 71 21.40 0.04 -24.32
N LEU A 72 20.34 0.08 -23.50
CA LEU A 72 19.28 1.05 -23.68
C LEU A 72 19.71 2.45 -23.21
N PRO A 73 19.44 3.50 -23.99
CA PRO A 73 19.54 4.85 -23.49
C PRO A 73 18.53 5.08 -22.36
N THR A 74 18.90 5.92 -21.40
CA THR A 74 18.05 6.29 -20.26
C THR A 74 16.73 6.87 -20.77
N SER A 75 15.66 6.09 -20.62
CA SER A 75 14.32 6.40 -21.16
C SER A 75 13.25 5.74 -20.29
N CYS A 76 12.02 6.28 -20.31
CA CYS A 76 10.89 5.72 -19.56
C CYS A 76 10.65 4.24 -19.87
N ALA A 77 10.81 3.85 -21.15
CA ALA A 77 10.70 2.47 -21.57
C ALA A 77 11.80 1.58 -20.98
N ALA A 78 13.03 2.09 -20.84
CA ALA A 78 14.12 1.38 -20.18
C ALA A 78 13.83 1.19 -18.70
N VAL A 79 13.37 2.23 -17.99
CA VAL A 79 13.01 2.14 -16.56
C VAL A 79 11.88 1.13 -16.34
N TYR A 80 10.82 1.20 -17.13
CA TYR A 80 9.70 0.24 -17.06
C TYR A 80 10.15 -1.20 -17.35
N ALA A 81 11.03 -1.39 -18.35
CA ALA A 81 11.59 -2.70 -18.68
C ALA A 81 12.47 -3.26 -17.54
N HIS A 82 13.22 -2.42 -16.84
CA HIS A 82 13.98 -2.83 -15.65
C HIS A 82 13.07 -3.21 -14.48
N VAL A 83 12.04 -2.41 -14.17
CA VAL A 83 11.06 -2.73 -13.11
C VAL A 83 10.36 -4.06 -13.39
N ASN A 84 9.89 -4.25 -14.63
CA ASN A 84 9.21 -5.48 -15.04
C ASN A 84 10.17 -6.69 -15.02
N LEU A 85 11.44 -6.52 -15.40
CA LEU A 85 12.45 -7.58 -15.25
C LEU A 85 12.68 -7.93 -13.77
N THR A 86 12.81 -6.93 -12.90
CA THR A 86 12.98 -7.12 -11.46
C THR A 86 11.79 -7.87 -10.86
N GLU A 87 10.55 -7.56 -11.27
CA GLU A 87 9.36 -8.32 -10.86
C GLU A 87 9.42 -9.79 -11.30
N ASN A 88 9.84 -10.05 -12.54
CA ASN A 88 10.00 -11.42 -13.05
C ASN A 88 11.11 -12.19 -12.32
N ILE A 89 12.23 -11.52 -11.99
CA ILE A 89 13.35 -12.10 -11.22
C ILE A 89 12.94 -12.38 -9.75
N MET A 90 12.20 -11.47 -9.12
CA MET A 90 11.66 -11.69 -7.77
C MET A 90 10.69 -12.88 -7.75
N ASN A 91 9.87 -13.01 -8.79
CA ASN A 91 9.00 -14.17 -8.96
C ASN A 91 9.79 -15.46 -9.13
N LEU A 92 10.88 -15.44 -9.90
CA LEU A 92 11.84 -16.55 -10.04
C LEU A 92 12.46 -16.97 -8.71
N HIS A 93 12.94 -16.03 -7.90
CA HIS A 93 13.50 -16.32 -6.58
C HIS A 93 12.46 -16.96 -5.65
N ARG A 94 11.23 -16.44 -5.68
CA ARG A 94 10.09 -17.05 -4.99
C ARG A 94 9.74 -18.44 -5.55
N GLN A 95 10.15 -18.76 -6.78
CA GLN A 95 10.01 -20.09 -7.38
C GLN A 95 11.13 -21.06 -7.00
N GLU A 96 12.38 -20.61 -6.89
CA GLU A 96 13.50 -21.46 -6.48
C GLU A 96 13.41 -21.88 -5.00
N GLU A 97 12.83 -21.04 -4.14
CA GLU A 97 12.50 -21.43 -2.76
C GLU A 97 11.42 -22.53 -2.70
N LYS A 98 10.60 -22.71 -3.75
CA LYS A 98 9.67 -23.84 -3.90
C LYS A 98 10.39 -25.17 -4.09
N GLY A 99 11.63 -25.18 -4.57
CA GLY A 99 12.42 -26.41 -4.75
C GLY A 99 12.81 -27.09 -3.43
N LYS A 100 12.61 -26.42 -2.30
CA LYS A 100 12.89 -26.94 -0.94
C LYS A 100 11.64 -27.26 -0.11
N VAL A 101 10.45 -26.93 -0.59
CA VAL A 101 9.20 -27.18 0.13
C VAL A 101 8.35 -28.11 -0.72
N SER A 102 8.10 -29.30 -0.18
CA SER A 102 7.30 -30.34 -0.82
C SER A 102 5.97 -29.80 -1.35
N GLN A 103 5.62 -30.26 -2.54
CA GLN A 103 4.41 -29.96 -3.29
C GLN A 103 3.15 -30.28 -2.46
N SER A 104 2.38 -29.26 -2.05
CA SER A 104 0.94 -29.39 -1.77
C SER A 104 0.16 -28.07 -1.55
N CYS A 105 0.68 -26.89 -1.91
CA CYS A 105 -0.08 -25.64 -1.77
C CYS A 105 -0.66 -25.14 -3.11
N PRO A 106 -2.00 -25.13 -3.31
CA PRO A 106 -2.63 -24.24 -4.27
C PRO A 106 -2.42 -22.79 -3.82
N ARG A 107 -2.04 -21.91 -4.74
CA ARG A 107 -1.77 -20.48 -4.44
C ARG A 107 -3.01 -19.64 -4.71
N PRO A 108 -3.22 -18.54 -3.96
CA PRO A 108 -4.25 -17.57 -4.29
C PRO A 108 -4.03 -17.01 -5.70
N GLU A 109 -5.11 -16.91 -6.46
CA GLU A 109 -5.11 -16.41 -7.83
C GLU A 109 -4.78 -14.92 -7.83
N LEU A 110 -3.77 -14.53 -8.62
CA LEU A 110 -3.37 -13.14 -8.80
C LEU A 110 -4.09 -12.58 -10.03
N ILE A 111 -4.76 -11.44 -9.88
CA ILE A 111 -5.43 -10.77 -10.99
C ILE A 111 -4.56 -9.62 -11.50
N ASN A 112 -4.47 -9.50 -12.83
CA ASN A 112 -3.93 -8.30 -13.45
C ASN A 112 -4.97 -7.18 -13.32
N ILE A 113 -4.56 -6.07 -12.71
CA ILE A 113 -5.41 -4.89 -12.51
C ILE A 113 -5.97 -4.32 -13.80
N ASP A 114 -5.37 -4.62 -14.95
CA ASP A 114 -5.85 -4.16 -16.27
C ASP A 114 -7.27 -4.63 -16.59
N ASN A 115 -7.75 -5.68 -15.91
CA ASN A 115 -9.10 -6.21 -16.06
C ASN A 115 -10.12 -5.57 -15.08
N LEU A 116 -9.71 -4.56 -14.30
CA LEU A 116 -10.56 -3.87 -13.32
C LEU A 116 -11.26 -2.65 -13.94
N ASP A 117 -12.23 -2.09 -13.19
CA ASP A 117 -13.09 -0.99 -13.61
C ASP A 117 -12.31 0.21 -14.20
N SER A 118 -12.79 0.69 -15.35
CA SER A 118 -12.30 1.89 -16.06
C SER A 118 -12.37 3.20 -15.26
N SER A 119 -13.00 3.18 -14.08
CA SER A 119 -13.09 4.32 -13.18
C SER A 119 -11.84 4.56 -12.31
N VAL A 120 -10.76 3.81 -12.55
CA VAL A 120 -9.54 3.84 -11.75
C VAL A 120 -8.35 4.35 -12.58
N ALA A 121 -7.53 5.22 -11.98
CA ALA A 121 -6.21 5.57 -12.50
C ALA A 121 -5.13 5.14 -11.51
N VAL A 122 -4.04 4.55 -12.02
CA VAL A 122 -2.89 4.11 -11.24
C VAL A 122 -1.73 5.07 -11.47
N VAL A 123 -1.14 5.54 -10.37
CA VAL A 123 -0.09 6.56 -10.36
C VAL A 123 1.20 5.99 -9.73
N TYR A 124 2.31 6.13 -10.44
CA TYR A 124 3.64 5.67 -10.02
C TYR A 124 4.59 6.86 -9.97
N PRO A 125 4.74 7.51 -8.82
CA PRO A 125 5.84 8.43 -8.62
C PRO A 125 7.13 7.63 -8.39
N ILE A 126 8.14 7.87 -9.22
CA ILE A 126 9.44 7.21 -9.18
C ILE A 126 10.51 8.27 -8.92
N ILE A 127 11.27 8.09 -7.85
CA ILE A 127 12.31 9.03 -7.43
C ILE A 127 13.63 8.58 -8.05
N LEU A 128 14.15 9.37 -8.99
CA LEU A 128 15.39 9.07 -9.72
C LEU A 128 16.49 10.07 -9.36
N GLN A 129 17.74 9.74 -9.70
CA GLN A 129 18.89 10.58 -9.37
C GLN A 129 18.82 11.90 -10.15
N GLY A 130 18.28 12.94 -9.51
CA GLY A 130 18.18 14.30 -10.02
C GLY A 130 16.85 14.67 -10.68
N TYR A 131 15.86 13.77 -10.71
CA TYR A 131 14.52 14.08 -11.22
C TYR A 131 13.45 13.16 -10.65
N LEU A 132 12.20 13.61 -10.73
CA LEU A 132 11.00 12.85 -10.38
C LEU A 132 10.28 12.46 -11.66
N GLU A 133 9.96 11.18 -11.83
CA GLU A 133 9.12 10.69 -12.91
C GLU A 133 7.76 10.31 -12.34
N VAL A 134 6.67 10.73 -12.98
CA VAL A 134 5.33 10.29 -12.62
C VAL A 134 4.71 9.56 -13.80
N ILE A 135 4.44 8.28 -13.61
CA ILE A 135 3.75 7.44 -14.59
C ILE A 135 2.29 7.35 -14.20
N VAL A 136 1.39 7.45 -15.17
CA VAL A 136 -0.06 7.29 -14.97
C VAL A 136 -0.60 6.28 -15.97
N LYS A 137 -1.40 5.36 -15.47
CA LYS A 137 -2.15 4.39 -16.28
C LYS A 137 -3.63 4.49 -15.95
N PHE A 138 -4.45 4.79 -16.95
CA PHE A 138 -5.90 4.75 -16.83
C PHE A 138 -6.38 3.32 -17.13
N LEU A 139 -7.11 2.70 -16.20
CA LEU A 139 -7.61 1.35 -16.44
C LEU A 139 -8.66 1.37 -17.56
N GLY A 140 -8.64 0.38 -18.44
CA GLY A 140 -9.43 0.36 -19.68
C GLY A 140 -8.82 1.12 -20.85
N SER A 141 -7.64 1.72 -20.69
CA SER A 141 -6.81 2.26 -21.76
C SER A 141 -5.45 1.54 -21.78
N ASP A 142 -4.94 1.23 -22.97
CA ASP A 142 -3.59 0.68 -23.14
C ASP A 142 -2.50 1.75 -23.02
N ASN A 143 -2.88 3.03 -22.97
CA ASN A 143 -1.95 4.14 -22.95
C ASN A 143 -1.38 4.38 -21.55
N ILE A 144 -0.05 4.46 -21.48
CA ILE A 144 0.71 4.85 -20.31
C ILE A 144 1.25 6.26 -20.57
N HIS A 145 1.03 7.15 -19.61
CA HIS A 145 1.47 8.54 -19.67
C HIS A 145 2.63 8.75 -18.70
N CYS A 146 3.66 9.47 -19.12
CA CYS A 146 4.87 9.72 -18.33
C CYS A 146 5.14 11.22 -18.25
N TYR A 147 5.40 11.72 -17.04
CA TYR A 147 5.67 13.13 -16.77
C TYR A 147 6.97 13.25 -15.98
N THR A 148 7.99 13.83 -16.62
CA THR A 148 9.30 14.06 -16.02
C THR A 148 9.40 15.45 -15.41
N ASN A 149 9.72 15.54 -14.13
CA ASN A 149 10.09 16.78 -13.45
C ASN A 149 11.59 16.78 -13.13
N LYS A 150 12.37 17.44 -13.99
CA LYS A 150 13.84 17.55 -13.89
C LYS A 150 14.33 18.54 -12.84
N ASN A 151 13.42 19.31 -12.25
CA ASN A 151 13.78 20.39 -11.32
C ASN A 151 13.64 19.96 -9.84
N VAL A 152 13.36 18.69 -9.59
CA VAL A 152 13.13 18.15 -8.25
C VAL A 152 14.16 17.06 -7.96
N SER A 153 15.03 17.32 -7.00
CA SER A 153 16.03 16.36 -6.53
C SER A 153 15.46 15.43 -5.45
N VAL A 154 16.15 14.31 -5.21
CA VAL A 154 15.83 13.37 -4.13
C VAL A 154 15.83 14.05 -2.76
N SER A 155 16.82 14.92 -2.49
CA SER A 155 16.92 15.62 -1.20
C SER A 155 15.78 16.59 -0.98
N GLN A 156 15.33 17.30 -2.03
CA GLN A 156 14.18 18.20 -1.95
C GLN A 156 12.88 17.43 -1.62
N ILE A 157 12.70 16.24 -2.20
CA ILE A 157 11.55 15.39 -1.88
C ILE A 157 11.63 14.90 -0.44
N ASP A 158 12.79 14.39 -0.01
CA ASP A 158 13.00 13.89 1.35
C ASP A 158 12.73 14.98 2.40
N GLU A 159 13.28 16.18 2.21
CA GLU A 159 13.04 17.33 3.10
C GLU A 159 11.57 17.76 3.12
N ALA A 160 10.92 17.84 1.95
CA ALA A 160 9.50 18.19 1.86
C ALA A 160 8.61 17.14 2.55
N VAL A 161 8.97 15.84 2.45
CA VAL A 161 8.24 14.74 3.09
C VAL A 161 8.35 14.86 4.60
N ILE A 162 9.56 15.09 5.10
CA ILE A 162 9.82 15.30 6.53
C ILE A 162 9.00 16.49 7.03
N ASN A 163 9.08 17.64 6.36
CA ASN A 163 8.35 18.84 6.75
C ASN A 163 6.83 18.62 6.80
N LEU A 164 6.24 18.08 5.73
CA LEU A 164 4.79 17.84 5.70
C LEU A 164 4.35 16.83 6.77
N ARG A 165 5.14 15.78 7.03
CA ARG A 165 4.85 14.82 8.09
C ARG A 165 4.86 15.47 9.48
N GLU A 166 5.85 16.29 9.80
CA GLU A 166 5.92 16.99 11.08
C GLU A 166 4.72 17.92 11.29
N LEU A 167 4.34 18.66 10.24
CA LEU A 167 3.13 19.50 10.24
C LEU A 167 1.86 18.67 10.52
N MET A 168 1.71 17.51 9.88
CA MET A 168 0.52 16.66 10.04
C MET A 168 0.48 15.87 11.35
N ARG A 169 1.63 15.57 11.96
CA ARG A 169 1.73 14.87 13.26
C ARG A 169 1.47 15.79 14.45
N THR A 170 1.45 17.10 14.22
CA THR A 170 1.26 18.10 15.26
C THR A 170 -0.19 18.59 15.27
N ARG A 171 -0.96 18.21 16.31
CA ARG A 171 -2.40 18.52 16.44
C ARG A 171 -2.70 20.03 16.39
N SER A 172 -1.77 20.87 16.85
CA SER A 172 -1.91 22.33 16.89
C SER A 172 -1.61 23.04 15.56
N THR A 173 -1.04 22.35 14.56
CA THR A 173 -0.67 22.95 13.27
C THR A 173 -1.87 23.59 12.58
N LEU A 174 -1.66 24.75 11.96
CA LEU A 174 -2.73 25.46 11.27
C LEU A 174 -3.03 24.76 9.92
N PRO A 175 -4.31 24.58 9.54
CA PRO A 175 -4.67 23.96 8.27
C PRO A 175 -4.03 24.63 7.04
N LYS A 176 -3.78 25.95 7.10
CA LYS A 176 -3.12 26.69 6.02
C LYS A 176 -1.69 26.22 5.77
N GLU A 177 -0.93 25.90 6.81
CA GLU A 177 0.46 25.44 6.69
C GLU A 177 0.51 24.06 6.01
N ILE A 178 -0.40 23.16 6.43
CA ILE A 178 -0.56 21.84 5.81
C ILE A 178 -0.98 21.98 4.35
N LYS A 179 -1.92 22.88 4.02
CA LYS A 179 -2.35 23.14 2.64
C LYS A 179 -1.20 23.62 1.76
N THR A 180 -0.40 24.57 2.22
CA THR A 180 0.76 25.07 1.47
C THR A 180 1.78 23.95 1.21
N ALA A 181 2.16 23.20 2.24
CA ALA A 181 3.14 22.13 2.10
C ALA A 181 2.62 20.95 1.24
N SER A 182 1.35 20.58 1.38
CA SER A 182 0.73 19.52 0.57
C SER A 182 0.46 19.93 -0.87
N GLN A 183 0.31 21.23 -1.16
CA GLN A 183 0.16 21.73 -2.53
C GLN A 183 1.44 21.56 -3.36
N GLN A 184 2.62 21.66 -2.74
CA GLN A 184 3.89 21.37 -3.40
C GLN A 184 3.91 19.94 -3.97
N PHE A 185 3.42 18.96 -3.19
CA PHE A 185 3.31 17.58 -3.65
C PHE A 185 2.22 17.39 -4.70
N TYR A 186 1.09 18.11 -4.61
CA TYR A 186 0.10 18.10 -5.68
C TYR A 186 0.69 18.59 -7.01
N ASP A 187 1.43 19.71 -6.96
CA ASP A 187 2.09 20.30 -8.12
C ASP A 187 3.10 19.34 -8.76
N TRP A 188 3.81 18.55 -7.95
CA TRP A 188 4.77 17.56 -8.43
C TRP A 188 4.13 16.27 -8.94
N LEU A 189 3.10 15.78 -8.26
CA LEU A 189 2.62 14.39 -8.42
C LEU A 189 1.31 14.26 -9.19
N ILE A 190 0.51 15.32 -9.30
CA ILE A 190 -0.85 15.22 -9.88
C ILE A 190 -1.10 16.26 -10.95
N LYS A 191 -0.70 17.52 -10.69
CA LYS A 191 -0.89 18.62 -11.63
C LYS A 191 -0.44 18.35 -13.07
N PRO A 192 0.66 17.60 -13.34
CA PRO A 192 1.08 17.33 -14.72
C PRO A 192 0.01 16.65 -15.59
N PHE A 193 -0.92 15.90 -14.99
CA PHE A 193 -1.99 15.17 -15.68
C PHE A 193 -3.39 15.48 -15.12
N ALA A 194 -3.52 16.51 -14.29
CA ALA A 194 -4.81 16.86 -13.68
C ALA A 194 -5.89 17.13 -14.75
N ALA A 195 -5.55 17.72 -15.89
CA ALA A 195 -6.49 17.95 -16.98
C ALA A 195 -7.10 16.65 -17.55
N GLU A 196 -6.36 15.53 -17.48
CA GLU A 196 -6.82 14.21 -17.93
C GLU A 196 -7.73 13.53 -16.90
N LEU A 197 -7.55 13.87 -15.60
CA LEU A 197 -8.44 13.42 -14.53
C LEU A 197 -9.73 14.25 -14.43
N GLU A 198 -9.67 15.54 -14.76
CA GLU A 198 -10.71 16.54 -14.47
C GLU A 198 -11.46 17.02 -15.72
N THR A 199 -12.02 16.10 -16.49
CA THR A 199 -12.87 16.47 -17.63
C THR A 199 -14.22 17.07 -17.22
N GLU A 200 -14.66 16.81 -15.97
CA GLU A 200 -15.97 17.21 -15.46
C GLU A 200 -15.88 17.94 -14.10
N LYS A 201 -16.73 18.96 -13.91
CA LYS A 201 -16.78 19.75 -12.67
C LYS A 201 -17.36 18.99 -11.47
N HIS A 202 -18.21 18.00 -11.73
CA HIS A 202 -18.86 17.18 -10.70
C HIS A 202 -18.33 15.75 -10.73
N ARG A 203 -17.83 15.26 -9.59
CA ARG A 203 -17.28 13.91 -9.43
C ARG A 203 -18.19 12.81 -9.97
N ASP A 204 -19.51 12.93 -9.76
CA ASP A 204 -20.46 11.91 -10.17
C ASP A 204 -20.48 11.69 -11.70
N LYS A 205 -20.05 12.72 -12.44
CA LYS A 205 -19.89 12.70 -13.90
C LYS A 205 -18.44 12.41 -14.34
N SER A 206 -17.48 12.50 -13.43
CA SER A 206 -16.08 12.19 -13.73
C SER A 206 -15.93 10.69 -13.99
N GLN A 207 -15.19 10.37 -15.06
CA GLN A 207 -14.85 8.99 -15.40
C GLN A 207 -14.00 8.35 -14.30
N ILE A 208 -12.98 9.06 -13.83
CA ILE A 208 -12.07 8.58 -12.79
C ILE A 208 -12.61 8.95 -11.40
N LYS A 209 -12.81 7.93 -10.57
CA LYS A 209 -13.33 8.03 -9.21
C LYS A 209 -12.32 7.59 -8.16
N THR A 210 -11.35 6.75 -8.54
CA THR A 210 -10.34 6.21 -7.64
C THR A 210 -8.94 6.42 -8.20
N LEU A 211 -8.03 6.88 -7.33
CA LEU A 211 -6.60 6.94 -7.60
C LEU A 211 -5.90 5.87 -6.77
N VAL A 212 -5.09 5.04 -7.43
CA VAL A 212 -4.29 4.00 -6.78
C VAL A 212 -2.83 4.35 -6.93
N PHE A 213 -2.12 4.46 -5.82
CA PHE A 213 -0.71 4.83 -5.81
C PHE A 213 0.20 3.63 -5.57
N VAL A 214 1.24 3.52 -6.40
CA VAL A 214 2.41 2.66 -6.15
C VAL A 214 3.57 3.56 -5.76
N LEU A 215 3.73 3.75 -4.44
CA LEU A 215 4.61 4.79 -3.90
C LEU A 215 6.06 4.32 -3.78
N ASP A 216 6.98 5.13 -4.29
CA ASP A 216 8.42 4.91 -4.19
C ASP A 216 9.04 5.64 -2.98
N GLY A 217 10.05 5.02 -2.38
CA GLY A 217 10.89 5.60 -1.33
C GLY A 217 10.12 6.28 -0.19
N CYS A 218 10.50 7.54 0.08
CA CYS A 218 9.94 8.35 1.16
C CYS A 218 8.47 8.74 0.95
N LEU A 219 7.94 8.67 -0.28
CA LEU A 219 6.54 9.00 -0.55
C LEU A 219 5.57 8.00 0.08
N GLN A 220 6.00 6.77 0.38
CA GLN A 220 5.21 5.77 1.11
C GLN A 220 4.75 6.25 2.49
N ASN A 221 5.44 7.26 3.02
CA ASN A 221 5.19 7.86 4.32
C ASN A 221 4.28 9.10 4.23
N LEU A 222 3.70 9.41 3.06
CA LEU A 222 2.78 10.51 2.88
C LEU A 222 1.35 10.02 2.56
N PRO A 223 0.32 10.58 3.21
CA PRO A 223 -1.05 10.29 2.82
C PRO A 223 -1.40 11.09 1.57
N MET A 224 -1.59 10.38 0.45
CA MET A 224 -1.98 11.04 -0.80
C MET A 224 -3.36 11.72 -0.71
N SER A 225 -4.19 11.35 0.28
CA SER A 225 -5.49 12.00 0.57
C SER A 225 -5.39 13.47 0.91
N VAL A 226 -4.27 13.93 1.48
CA VAL A 226 -4.10 15.31 1.94
C VAL A 226 -3.50 16.24 0.90
N LEU A 227 -3.15 15.75 -0.30
CA LEU A 227 -2.59 16.61 -1.34
C LEU A 227 -3.63 17.67 -1.74
N TYR A 228 -3.21 18.93 -1.80
CA TYR A 228 -4.11 20.07 -1.96
C TYR A 228 -3.94 20.72 -3.34
N ASP A 229 -5.02 20.84 -4.11
CA ASP A 229 -4.97 21.37 -5.48
C ASP A 229 -4.99 22.92 -5.56
N GLY A 230 -5.03 23.59 -4.40
CA GLY A 230 -5.25 25.04 -4.27
C GLY A 230 -6.67 25.39 -3.82
N GLN A 231 -7.63 24.49 -3.99
CA GLN A 231 -9.04 24.64 -3.61
C GLN A 231 -9.52 23.52 -2.68
N LYS A 232 -9.16 22.27 -2.96
CA LYS A 232 -9.64 21.06 -2.31
C LYS A 232 -8.52 20.06 -2.06
N TYR A 233 -8.72 19.21 -1.06
CA TYR A 233 -7.89 18.02 -0.89
C TYR A 233 -8.26 16.95 -1.92
N LEU A 234 -7.31 16.11 -2.34
CA LEU A 234 -7.56 15.03 -3.29
C LEU A 234 -8.69 14.10 -2.85
N VAL A 235 -8.80 13.82 -1.54
CA VAL A 235 -9.87 12.98 -0.98
C VAL A 235 -11.28 13.53 -1.28
N GLU A 236 -11.41 14.84 -1.49
CA GLU A 236 -12.68 15.45 -1.90
C GLU A 236 -13.10 15.06 -3.31
N ARG A 237 -12.15 14.74 -4.20
CA ARG A 237 -12.41 14.35 -5.59
C ARG A 237 -12.29 12.84 -5.83
N TYR A 238 -11.37 12.15 -5.16
CA TYR A 238 -11.06 10.74 -5.44
C TYR A 238 -11.07 9.87 -4.19
N ALA A 239 -11.47 8.61 -4.36
CA ALA A 239 -11.14 7.57 -3.40
C ALA A 239 -9.68 7.17 -3.62
N ILE A 240 -8.96 6.83 -2.56
CA ILE A 240 -7.51 6.65 -2.63
C ILE A 240 -7.13 5.29 -2.05
N GLY A 241 -6.37 4.54 -2.83
CA GLY A 241 -5.73 3.29 -2.41
C GLY A 241 -4.22 3.36 -2.61
N VAL A 242 -3.49 2.59 -1.81
CA VAL A 242 -2.03 2.40 -1.97
C VAL A 242 -1.78 0.92 -2.19
N THR A 243 -0.92 0.56 -3.15
CA THR A 243 -0.54 -0.84 -3.35
C THR A 243 0.98 -0.96 -3.52
N PRO A 244 1.63 -1.96 -2.91
CA PRO A 244 3.07 -2.16 -3.08
C PRO A 244 3.43 -2.62 -4.51
N THR A 245 2.50 -3.28 -5.21
CA THR A 245 2.70 -3.80 -6.57
C THR A 245 1.38 -3.79 -7.35
N LEU A 246 1.45 -4.03 -8.66
CA LEU A 246 0.28 -4.12 -9.55
C LEU A 246 -0.37 -5.50 -9.61
N GLN A 247 0.16 -6.45 -8.85
CA GLN A 247 -0.42 -7.78 -8.73
C GLN A 247 -1.23 -7.80 -7.44
N LEU A 248 -2.54 -7.70 -7.60
CA LEU A 248 -3.46 -7.83 -6.47
C LEU A 248 -3.79 -9.30 -6.22
N LEU A 249 -4.00 -9.61 -4.95
CA LEU A 249 -4.80 -10.78 -4.58
C LEU A 249 -6.20 -10.59 -5.15
N SER A 250 -6.78 -11.66 -5.70
CA SER A 250 -8.10 -11.62 -6.34
C SER A 250 -9.13 -10.91 -5.46
N PRO A 251 -9.73 -9.79 -5.90
CA PRO A 251 -10.69 -9.05 -5.09
C PRO A 251 -11.93 -9.89 -4.80
N LYS A 252 -12.31 -9.98 -3.53
CA LYS A 252 -13.71 -10.23 -3.15
C LYS A 252 -14.30 -8.91 -2.65
N PRO A 253 -15.17 -8.25 -3.41
CA PRO A 253 -15.76 -7.00 -2.98
C PRO A 253 -16.62 -7.22 -1.73
N LEU A 254 -16.24 -6.58 -0.62
CA LEU A 254 -16.89 -6.78 0.68
C LEU A 254 -18.37 -6.41 0.67
N PHE A 255 -18.79 -5.45 -0.17
CA PHE A 255 -20.20 -5.06 -0.31
C PHE A 255 -21.11 -6.16 -0.88
N LYS A 256 -20.55 -7.27 -1.37
CA LYS A 256 -21.31 -8.44 -1.83
C LYS A 256 -21.49 -9.50 -0.73
N GLU A 257 -20.90 -9.29 0.45
CA GLU A 257 -20.92 -10.25 1.56
C GLU A 257 -21.51 -9.61 2.83
N LYS A 258 -21.93 -10.46 3.78
CA LYS A 258 -22.25 -10.01 5.13
C LYS A 258 -20.94 -9.71 5.86
N LEU A 259 -20.88 -8.62 6.61
CA LEU A 259 -19.70 -8.28 7.40
C LEU A 259 -19.61 -9.20 8.63
N ASN A 260 -18.74 -10.22 8.56
CA ASN A 260 -18.42 -11.08 9.69
C ASN A 260 -17.05 -10.70 10.26
N VAL A 261 -17.06 -10.08 11.45
CA VAL A 261 -15.90 -9.36 11.97
C VAL A 261 -15.34 -9.99 13.23
N LEU A 262 -14.04 -10.26 13.25
CA LEU A 262 -13.31 -10.55 14.47
C LEU A 262 -12.81 -9.25 15.08
N LEU A 263 -13.47 -8.81 16.15
CA LEU A 263 -13.15 -7.62 16.92
C LEU A 263 -12.18 -7.98 18.04
N ALA A 264 -11.01 -7.37 18.06
CA ALA A 264 -9.99 -7.64 19.06
C ALA A 264 -9.40 -6.33 19.60
N GLY A 265 -9.17 -6.23 20.92
CA GLY A 265 -8.54 -5.05 21.48
C GLY A 265 -8.32 -5.08 22.98
N ALA A 266 -7.52 -4.14 23.47
CA ALA A 266 -7.27 -3.98 24.89
C ALA A 266 -7.11 -2.50 25.27
N SER A 267 -7.64 -2.15 26.45
CA SER A 267 -7.70 -0.76 26.94
C SER A 267 -6.59 -0.45 27.95
N ASN A 268 -6.35 -1.37 28.89
CA ASN A 268 -5.35 -1.19 29.95
C ASN A 268 -4.59 -2.48 30.24
N ALA A 269 -3.92 -3.00 29.21
CA ALA A 269 -3.24 -4.28 29.30
C ALA A 269 -1.93 -4.21 30.13
N PRO A 270 -1.57 -5.28 30.86
CA PRO A 270 -0.24 -5.42 31.48
C PRO A 270 0.92 -5.20 30.50
N SER A 271 0.74 -5.57 29.23
CA SER A 271 1.71 -5.31 28.16
C SER A 271 1.97 -3.82 27.94
N PHE A 272 0.97 -2.95 28.13
CA PHE A 272 1.10 -1.50 27.92
C PHE A 272 2.02 -0.89 28.98
N ALA A 273 1.84 -1.28 30.24
CA ALA A 273 2.70 -0.87 31.35
C ALA A 273 4.17 -1.31 31.12
N LYS A 274 4.41 -2.52 30.61
CA LYS A 274 5.75 -3.01 30.26
C LYS A 274 6.42 -2.15 29.19
N GLU A 275 5.64 -1.60 28.27
CA GLU A 275 6.09 -0.69 27.21
C GLU A 275 6.07 0.80 27.61
N ARG A 276 5.65 1.12 28.84
CA ARG A 276 5.45 2.50 29.33
C ARG A 276 4.45 3.30 28.49
N LEU A 277 3.42 2.63 28.00
CA LEU A 277 2.33 3.22 27.23
C LEU A 277 1.13 3.50 28.13
N ALA A 278 0.45 4.61 27.87
CA ALA A 278 -0.78 4.97 28.56
C ALA A 278 -1.93 4.01 28.17
N PRO A 279 -2.94 3.87 29.04
CA PRO A 279 -4.19 3.21 28.67
C PRO A 279 -4.85 3.88 27.45
N LEU A 280 -5.60 3.08 26.68
CA LEU A 280 -6.49 3.53 25.62
C LEU A 280 -7.92 3.48 26.16
N GLU A 281 -8.48 4.63 26.53
CA GLU A 281 -9.74 4.72 27.26
C GLU A 281 -10.97 4.39 26.40
N ASN A 282 -10.86 4.51 25.08
CA ASN A 282 -12.00 4.40 24.17
C ASN A 282 -12.03 3.11 23.35
N VAL A 283 -11.09 2.18 23.54
CA VAL A 283 -11.07 0.89 22.82
C VAL A 283 -12.34 0.08 23.08
N GLU A 284 -12.83 0.04 24.32
CA GLU A 284 -14.07 -0.69 24.65
C GLU A 284 -15.28 -0.08 23.93
N VAL A 285 -15.33 1.26 23.85
CA VAL A 285 -16.37 2.00 23.13
C VAL A 285 -16.28 1.72 21.63
N GLU A 286 -15.08 1.75 21.06
CA GLU A 286 -14.85 1.43 19.65
C GLU A 286 -15.35 0.03 19.29
N LEU A 287 -14.94 -1.00 20.05
CA LEU A 287 -15.35 -2.37 19.79
C LEU A 287 -16.87 -2.54 19.97
N LEU A 288 -17.47 -1.89 20.98
CA LEU A 288 -18.91 -1.93 21.22
C LEU A 288 -19.68 -1.28 20.06
N GLU A 289 -19.33 -0.07 19.66
CA GLU A 289 -20.06 0.66 18.62
C GLU A 289 -19.87 0.03 17.24
N VAL A 290 -18.69 -0.48 16.91
CA VAL A 290 -18.47 -1.25 15.68
C VAL A 290 -19.33 -2.52 15.67
N SER A 291 -19.44 -3.22 16.81
CA SER A 291 -20.25 -4.43 16.91
C SER A 291 -21.74 -4.23 16.62
N LYS A 292 -22.25 -3.00 16.85
CA LYS A 292 -23.65 -2.62 16.54
C LYS A 292 -23.88 -2.38 15.04
N VAL A 293 -22.81 -2.09 14.29
CA VAL A 293 -22.90 -1.79 12.86
C VAL A 293 -22.82 -3.07 12.03
N VAL A 294 -21.94 -4.01 12.38
CA VAL A 294 -21.65 -5.22 11.57
C VAL A 294 -22.76 -6.28 11.64
N ASP A 295 -22.74 -7.28 10.75
CA ASP A 295 -23.81 -8.27 10.65
C ASP A 295 -23.63 -9.45 11.62
N SER A 296 -22.37 -9.86 11.82
CA SER A 296 -21.99 -10.83 12.83
C SER A 296 -20.58 -10.53 13.33
N PHE A 297 -20.29 -10.88 14.57
CA PHE A 297 -18.97 -10.65 15.13
C PHE A 297 -18.58 -11.65 16.21
N LYS A 298 -17.27 -11.80 16.40
CA LYS A 298 -16.67 -12.35 17.60
C LYS A 298 -15.82 -11.26 18.26
N LYS A 299 -15.99 -11.06 19.57
CA LYS A 299 -15.19 -10.10 20.33
C LYS A 299 -14.15 -10.80 21.22
N LEU A 300 -12.91 -10.32 21.17
CA LEU A 300 -11.78 -10.67 22.03
C LEU A 300 -11.29 -9.38 22.70
N GLU A 301 -11.64 -9.18 23.96
CA GLU A 301 -11.38 -7.93 24.66
C GLU A 301 -10.57 -8.18 25.92
N ASN A 302 -9.64 -7.27 26.22
CA ASN A 302 -8.79 -7.28 27.40
C ASN A 302 -8.13 -8.65 27.61
N GLU A 303 -8.38 -9.36 28.71
CA GLU A 303 -7.74 -10.65 29.04
C GLU A 303 -7.97 -11.72 27.96
N ASN A 304 -9.04 -11.58 27.17
CA ASN A 304 -9.35 -12.49 26.08
C ASN A 304 -8.61 -12.16 24.78
N PHE A 305 -8.09 -10.93 24.65
CA PHE A 305 -7.26 -10.52 23.52
C PHE A 305 -5.83 -11.04 23.68
N LEU A 306 -5.65 -12.31 23.34
CA LEU A 306 -4.38 -13.02 23.33
C LEU A 306 -4.05 -13.49 21.92
N GLN A 307 -2.78 -13.48 21.55
CA GLN A 307 -2.30 -14.01 20.27
C GLN A 307 -2.87 -15.41 19.96
N GLU A 308 -2.91 -16.29 20.95
CA GLU A 308 -3.39 -17.66 20.82
C GLU A 308 -4.89 -17.73 20.53
N ASN A 309 -5.67 -16.85 21.16
CA ASN A 309 -7.10 -16.74 20.92
C ASN A 309 -7.38 -16.14 19.54
N LEU A 310 -6.63 -15.12 19.14
CA LEU A 310 -6.72 -14.53 17.81
C LEU A 310 -6.44 -15.59 16.73
N GLN A 311 -5.35 -16.35 16.89
CA GLN A 311 -5.02 -17.46 15.99
C GLN A 311 -6.12 -18.52 15.92
N LYS A 312 -6.66 -18.90 17.09
CA LYS A 312 -7.73 -19.90 17.20
C LYS A 312 -8.95 -19.47 16.40
N TRP A 313 -9.42 -18.24 16.59
CA TRP A 313 -10.63 -17.75 15.93
C TRP A 313 -10.45 -17.54 14.43
N ILE A 314 -9.32 -16.95 14.01
CA ILE A 314 -8.98 -16.82 12.58
C ILE A 314 -8.98 -18.18 11.87
N ASN A 315 -8.53 -19.25 12.56
CA ASN A 315 -8.51 -20.60 11.98
C ASN A 315 -9.84 -21.35 12.09
N SER A 316 -10.64 -21.10 13.13
CA SER A 316 -11.84 -21.89 13.41
C SER A 316 -13.08 -21.43 12.65
N ASP A 317 -13.20 -20.13 12.39
CA ASP A 317 -14.40 -19.50 11.83
C ASP A 317 -14.05 -18.60 10.64
N THR A 318 -15.04 -18.23 9.83
CA THR A 318 -14.84 -17.48 8.59
C THR A 318 -15.07 -15.99 8.81
N PHE A 319 -14.03 -15.23 9.12
CA PHE A 319 -14.08 -13.77 9.22
C PHE A 319 -13.56 -13.12 7.95
N ASN A 320 -14.34 -12.22 7.35
CA ASN A 320 -13.88 -11.41 6.21
C ASN A 320 -13.21 -10.10 6.67
N VAL A 321 -13.47 -9.67 7.91
CA VAL A 321 -12.76 -8.54 8.52
C VAL A 321 -12.16 -8.95 9.86
N VAL A 322 -10.90 -8.57 10.07
CA VAL A 322 -10.24 -8.65 11.39
C VAL A 322 -9.92 -7.22 11.82
N HIS A 323 -10.40 -6.82 12.97
CA HIS A 323 -10.19 -5.48 13.52
C HIS A 323 -9.44 -5.58 14.83
N ILE A 324 -8.32 -4.86 14.93
CA ILE A 324 -7.45 -4.87 16.09
C ILE A 324 -7.27 -3.43 16.58
N ALA A 325 -7.77 -3.14 17.78
CA ALA A 325 -7.66 -1.86 18.47
C ALA A 325 -6.73 -1.98 19.68
N THR A 326 -5.50 -1.49 19.56
CA THR A 326 -4.45 -1.62 20.59
C THR A 326 -3.27 -0.70 20.26
N HIS A 327 -2.25 -0.68 21.12
CA HIS A 327 -0.99 -0.04 20.77
C HIS A 327 -0.21 -0.83 19.73
N GLY A 328 0.35 -0.09 18.77
CA GLY A 328 1.25 -0.61 17.74
C GLY A 328 2.51 0.23 17.68
N LYS A 329 3.59 -0.39 17.23
CA LYS A 329 4.84 0.28 16.93
C LYS A 329 5.43 -0.28 15.65
N PHE A 330 5.78 0.62 14.74
CA PHE A 330 6.61 0.29 13.59
C PHE A 330 8.06 0.70 13.82
N SER A 331 8.98 -0.14 13.35
CA SER A 331 10.40 0.15 13.29
C SER A 331 10.99 -0.46 12.03
N SER A 332 12.02 0.18 11.48
CA SER A 332 12.82 -0.42 10.41
C SER A 332 13.48 -1.75 10.79
N ASN A 333 13.58 -2.04 12.09
CA ASN A 333 13.94 -3.36 12.59
C ASN A 333 12.67 -4.21 12.80
N PRO A 334 12.50 -5.34 12.08
CA PRO A 334 11.33 -6.21 12.23
C PRO A 334 11.12 -6.76 13.64
N GLU A 335 12.18 -6.96 14.44
CA GLU A 335 12.05 -7.42 15.83
C GLU A 335 11.52 -6.35 16.79
N GLN A 336 11.55 -5.08 16.37
CA GLN A 336 10.99 -3.94 17.09
C GLN A 336 9.64 -3.48 16.54
N THR A 337 9.13 -4.17 15.51
CA THR A 337 7.80 -3.93 14.96
C THR A 337 6.79 -4.90 15.59
N TYR A 338 5.77 -4.36 16.24
CA TYR A 338 4.78 -5.16 16.96
C TYR A 338 3.44 -4.43 17.14
N ILE A 339 2.42 -5.23 17.43
CA ILE A 339 1.20 -4.80 18.14
C ILE A 339 1.20 -5.43 19.53
N LEU A 340 0.44 -4.89 20.47
CA LEU A 340 0.31 -5.45 21.81
C LEU A 340 -0.99 -6.24 21.96
N ASP A 341 -0.88 -7.47 22.43
CA ASP A 341 -2.02 -8.20 23.02
C ASP A 341 -2.08 -7.89 24.53
N TRP A 342 -2.94 -8.58 25.28
CA TRP A 342 -3.05 -8.38 26.73
C TRP A 342 -1.72 -8.55 27.49
N ASN A 343 -0.88 -9.50 27.10
CA ASN A 343 0.27 -9.95 27.91
C ASN A 343 1.63 -9.60 27.30
N LYS A 344 1.74 -9.53 25.97
CA LYS A 344 3.00 -9.51 25.22
C LYS A 344 2.88 -8.77 23.87
N ARG A 345 4.02 -8.67 23.21
CA ARG A 345 4.15 -8.20 21.82
C ARG A 345 3.79 -9.33 20.84
N ILE A 346 2.93 -9.03 19.88
CA ILE A 346 2.77 -9.81 18.64
C ILE A 346 3.66 -9.16 17.58
N ARG A 347 4.74 -9.83 17.18
CA ARG A 347 5.72 -9.29 16.21
C ARG A 347 5.35 -9.63 14.77
N VAL A 348 6.10 -9.08 13.83
CA VAL A 348 5.97 -9.35 12.38
C VAL A 348 5.90 -10.84 12.04
N LYS A 349 6.78 -11.67 12.61
CA LYS A 349 6.78 -13.14 12.38
C LYS A 349 5.54 -13.84 12.95
N ASP A 350 5.01 -13.31 14.05
CA ASP A 350 3.82 -13.81 14.71
C ASP A 350 2.60 -13.45 13.85
N LEU A 351 2.53 -12.22 13.34
CA LEU A 351 1.49 -11.75 12.42
C LEU A 351 1.49 -12.53 11.09
N ASP A 352 2.67 -12.83 10.56
CA ASP A 352 2.83 -13.70 9.39
C ASP A 352 2.20 -15.07 9.63
N THR A 353 2.44 -15.66 10.80
CA THR A 353 1.84 -16.96 11.18
C THR A 353 0.34 -16.85 11.44
N LEU A 354 -0.11 -15.76 12.07
CA LEU A 354 -1.51 -15.51 12.43
C LEU A 354 -2.42 -15.44 11.21
N LEU A 355 -2.00 -14.70 10.19
CA LEU A 355 -2.79 -14.45 8.99
C LEU A 355 -2.56 -15.50 7.89
N LYS A 356 -1.50 -16.32 8.01
CA LYS A 356 -1.26 -17.47 7.13
C LYS A 356 -2.35 -18.53 7.33
N MET A 357 -3.23 -18.64 6.33
CA MET A 357 -4.26 -19.67 6.28
C MET A 357 -3.62 -21.08 6.24
N LYS A 358 -3.89 -21.89 7.26
CA LYS A 358 -3.44 -23.30 7.32
C LYS A 358 -4.28 -24.24 6.46
N ASP A 359 -5.51 -23.86 6.14
CA ASP A 359 -6.47 -24.72 5.48
C ASP A 359 -6.92 -24.13 4.13
N LEU A 360 -6.28 -24.59 3.06
CA LEU A 360 -6.45 -24.09 1.69
C LEU A 360 -7.81 -24.50 1.08
N THR A 361 -8.60 -25.29 1.80
CA THR A 361 -9.96 -25.70 1.42
C THR A 361 -11.02 -24.69 1.86
N ARG A 362 -10.71 -23.81 2.82
CA ARG A 362 -11.58 -22.72 3.26
C ARG A 362 -11.24 -21.45 2.48
N ALA A 363 -12.13 -21.09 1.56
CA ALA A 363 -12.00 -19.95 0.67
C ALA A 363 -12.18 -18.57 1.36
N SER A 364 -11.81 -18.39 2.63
CA SER A 364 -12.02 -17.14 3.36
C SER A 364 -10.69 -16.52 3.78
N SER A 365 -10.05 -15.82 2.85
CA SER A 365 -9.03 -14.82 3.12
C SER A 365 -9.59 -13.71 4.00
N VAL A 366 -8.76 -13.15 4.90
CA VAL A 366 -9.09 -11.89 5.56
C VAL A 366 -9.12 -10.81 4.50
N GLU A 367 -10.32 -10.40 4.09
CA GLU A 367 -10.49 -9.38 3.06
C GLU A 367 -10.07 -8.00 3.54
N LEU A 368 -10.23 -7.70 4.84
CA LEU A 368 -9.77 -6.46 5.43
C LEU A 368 -9.20 -6.68 6.83
N LEU A 369 -7.93 -6.35 7.01
CA LEU A 369 -7.35 -6.13 8.32
C LEU A 369 -7.48 -4.64 8.68
N VAL A 370 -8.09 -4.31 9.81
CA VAL A 370 -8.11 -2.96 10.35
C VAL A 370 -7.17 -2.92 11.54
N LEU A 371 -6.10 -2.13 11.41
CA LEU A 371 -5.16 -1.85 12.49
C LEU A 371 -5.50 -0.48 13.07
N SER A 372 -6.39 -0.45 14.05
CA SER A 372 -6.68 0.72 14.89
C SER A 372 -5.58 0.85 15.96
N ALA A 373 -4.34 0.95 15.47
CA ALA A 373 -3.13 0.97 16.25
C ALA A 373 -2.15 1.98 15.64
N CYS A 374 -1.41 2.66 16.52
CA CYS A 374 -0.52 3.76 16.16
C CYS A 374 0.61 3.33 15.20
N GLU A 375 0.92 4.18 14.21
CA GLU A 375 2.10 4.07 13.34
C GLU A 375 2.18 2.77 12.52
N THR A 376 1.05 2.13 12.22
CA THR A 376 1.00 0.81 11.60
C THR A 376 1.27 0.79 10.08
N ALA A 377 1.32 1.95 9.44
CA ALA A 377 1.55 2.07 7.99
C ALA A 377 2.87 2.77 7.62
N ILE A 378 3.67 3.20 8.61
CA ILE A 378 4.98 3.82 8.36
C ILE A 378 5.92 2.75 7.77
N GLY A 379 6.71 3.11 6.76
CA GLY A 379 7.70 2.23 6.13
C GLY A 379 9.06 2.89 5.96
N ASP A 380 10.07 2.10 5.64
CA ASP A 380 11.35 2.59 5.12
C ASP A 380 11.79 1.74 3.92
N ARG A 381 12.97 2.05 3.34
CA ARG A 381 13.52 1.28 2.22
C ARG A 381 13.73 -0.22 2.53
N ARG A 382 13.72 -0.64 3.79
CA ARG A 382 13.88 -2.04 4.23
C ARG A 382 12.53 -2.70 4.58
N ALA A 383 11.51 -1.93 4.94
CA ALA A 383 10.17 -2.40 5.25
C ALA A 383 9.11 -1.49 4.63
N VAL A 384 8.84 -1.72 3.34
CA VAL A 384 7.81 -1.02 2.55
C VAL A 384 6.44 -1.16 3.21
N LEU A 385 5.81 -0.01 3.50
CA LEU A 385 4.44 0.12 4.08
C LEU A 385 4.23 -0.57 5.44
N GLY A 386 5.30 -0.83 6.19
CA GLY A 386 5.24 -1.25 7.59
C GLY A 386 4.42 -2.51 7.88
N LEU A 387 3.64 -2.47 8.96
CA LEU A 387 2.77 -3.57 9.38
C LEU A 387 1.67 -3.85 8.35
N ALA A 388 1.18 -2.82 7.66
CA ALA A 388 0.24 -3.01 6.55
C ALA A 388 0.86 -3.84 5.41
N GLY A 389 2.11 -3.55 5.03
CA GLY A 389 2.84 -4.36 4.06
C GLY A 389 3.10 -5.80 4.54
N VAL A 390 3.35 -6.00 5.83
CA VAL A 390 3.47 -7.35 6.44
C VAL A 390 2.15 -8.11 6.34
N ALA A 391 1.04 -7.48 6.72
CA ALA A 391 -0.28 -8.10 6.69
C ALA A 391 -0.70 -8.56 5.29
N LEU A 392 -0.42 -7.75 4.26
CA LEU A 392 -0.66 -8.15 2.87
C LEU A 392 0.14 -9.39 2.48
N ARG A 393 1.43 -9.46 2.83
CA ARG A 393 2.27 -10.64 2.57
C ARG A 393 1.79 -11.87 3.34
N ALA A 394 1.23 -11.66 4.52
CA ALA A 394 0.71 -12.72 5.37
C ALA A 394 -0.65 -13.27 4.88
N GLY A 395 -1.29 -12.60 3.92
CA GLY A 395 -2.49 -13.11 3.24
C GLY A 395 -3.74 -12.23 3.36
N ALA A 396 -3.66 -11.06 4.02
CA ALA A 396 -4.77 -10.10 3.99
C ALA A 396 -4.90 -9.49 2.59
N SER A 397 -6.13 -9.38 2.06
CA SER A 397 -6.36 -8.73 0.75
C SER A 397 -6.11 -7.21 0.83
N SER A 398 -6.48 -6.63 1.97
CA SER A 398 -6.38 -5.19 2.24
C SER A 398 -6.03 -4.95 3.70
N THR A 399 -5.35 -3.84 3.99
CA THR A 399 -5.13 -3.36 5.35
C THR A 399 -5.44 -1.87 5.47
N LEU A 400 -6.32 -1.50 6.40
CA LEU A 400 -6.52 -0.12 6.84
C LEU A 400 -5.58 0.13 8.03
N ALA A 401 -4.70 1.13 7.93
CA ALA A 401 -3.69 1.42 8.94
C ALA A 401 -3.39 2.93 9.03
N THR A 402 -2.63 3.34 10.05
CA THR A 402 -2.30 4.76 10.29
C THR A 402 -0.82 5.08 10.04
N LEU A 403 -0.54 6.22 9.43
CA LEU A 403 0.83 6.75 9.24
C LEU A 403 1.42 7.44 10.47
N TRP A 404 0.60 7.77 11.48
CA TRP A 404 1.06 8.32 12.76
C TRP A 404 0.06 8.02 13.88
N GLN A 405 0.46 8.30 15.12
CA GLN A 405 -0.41 8.19 16.29
C GLN A 405 -1.50 9.26 16.26
N VAL A 406 -2.74 8.82 16.43
CA VAL A 406 -3.94 9.67 16.46
C VAL A 406 -4.52 9.66 17.87
N ASN A 407 -5.23 10.72 18.23
CA ASN A 407 -5.98 10.78 19.48
C ASN A 407 -7.05 9.67 19.51
N ASP A 408 -7.09 8.93 20.62
CA ASP A 408 -7.95 7.76 20.87
C ASP A 408 -9.43 8.03 20.57
N ALA A 409 -10.02 9.06 21.17
CA ALA A 409 -11.42 9.42 20.96
C ALA A 409 -11.76 9.72 19.48
N SER A 410 -10.86 10.42 18.77
CA SER A 410 -11.06 10.70 17.34
C SER A 410 -10.92 9.45 16.47
N THR A 411 -10.06 8.50 16.86
CA THR A 411 -9.92 7.20 16.18
C THR A 411 -11.18 6.37 16.34
N THR A 412 -11.75 6.32 17.55
CA THR A 412 -13.02 5.62 17.81
C THR A 412 -14.14 6.14 16.91
N GLU A 413 -14.34 7.46 16.87
CA GLU A 413 -15.35 8.06 15.98
C GLU A 413 -15.05 7.75 14.50
N PHE A 414 -13.77 7.76 14.10
CA PHE A 414 -13.36 7.44 12.73
C PHE A 414 -13.73 6.00 12.36
N MET A 415 -13.46 5.05 13.24
CA MET A 415 -13.75 3.63 12.99
C MET A 415 -15.24 3.35 12.94
N ILE A 416 -16.03 3.94 13.83
CA ILE A 416 -17.50 3.84 13.80
C ILE A 416 -18.03 4.32 12.44
N ARG A 417 -17.59 5.51 12.00
CA ARG A 417 -17.96 6.07 10.70
C ARG A 417 -17.50 5.21 9.53
N PHE A 418 -16.27 4.68 9.58
CA PHE A 418 -15.73 3.80 8.56
C PHE A 418 -16.60 2.55 8.37
N TYR A 419 -16.96 1.86 9.45
CA TYR A 419 -17.85 0.69 9.35
C TYR A 419 -19.26 1.05 8.87
N GLN A 420 -19.80 2.21 9.29
CA GLN A 420 -21.08 2.70 8.78
C GLN A 420 -21.05 2.94 7.27
N GLN A 421 -19.93 3.43 6.71
CA GLN A 421 -19.78 3.58 5.27
C GLN A 421 -19.53 2.23 4.59
N LEU A 422 -18.71 1.36 5.18
CA LEU A 422 -18.37 0.05 4.63
C LEU A 422 -19.59 -0.87 4.50
N LYS A 423 -20.55 -0.77 5.42
CA LYS A 423 -21.82 -1.53 5.37
C LYS A 423 -22.76 -1.09 4.25
N LYS A 424 -22.57 0.09 3.66
CA LYS A 424 -23.46 0.59 2.61
C LYS A 424 -23.30 -0.25 1.34
N PRO A 425 -24.42 -0.56 0.64
CA PRO A 425 -24.34 -1.33 -0.60
C PRO A 425 -23.56 -0.58 -1.67
N LYS A 426 -22.78 -1.33 -2.47
CA LYS A 426 -21.98 -0.80 -3.59
C LYS A 426 -20.88 0.20 -3.21
N ILE A 427 -20.52 0.28 -1.92
CA ILE A 427 -19.39 1.08 -1.46
C ILE A 427 -18.15 0.18 -1.36
N THR A 428 -17.07 0.58 -2.00
CA THR A 428 -15.78 -0.11 -1.92
C THR A 428 -15.04 0.26 -0.63
N LYS A 429 -14.00 -0.49 -0.27
CA LYS A 429 -13.13 -0.15 0.87
C LYS A 429 -12.55 1.25 0.76
N ALA A 430 -12.08 1.65 -0.44
CA ALA A 430 -11.52 2.98 -0.66
C ALA A 430 -12.59 4.09 -0.60
N GLU A 431 -13.81 3.84 -1.08
CA GLU A 431 -14.91 4.79 -0.95
C GLU A 431 -15.37 4.94 0.50
N ALA A 432 -15.39 3.84 1.27
CA ALA A 432 -15.71 3.89 2.70
C ALA A 432 -14.71 4.76 3.46
N LEU A 433 -13.41 4.59 3.21
CA LEU A 433 -12.35 5.42 3.78
C LEU A 433 -12.53 6.89 3.39
N ARG A 434 -12.70 7.16 2.09
CA ARG A 434 -12.91 8.52 1.57
C ARG A 434 -14.11 9.19 2.24
N ASN A 435 -15.27 8.53 2.26
CA ASN A 435 -16.50 9.10 2.83
C ASN A 435 -16.35 9.39 4.33
N THR A 436 -15.55 8.60 5.04
CA THR A 436 -15.20 8.83 6.44
C THR A 436 -14.32 10.06 6.59
N GLN A 437 -13.27 10.19 5.79
CA GLN A 437 -12.39 11.36 5.78
C GLN A 437 -13.15 12.65 5.44
N LEU A 438 -14.11 12.57 4.51
CA LEU A 438 -14.97 13.71 4.17
C LEU A 438 -15.96 14.08 5.27
N ALA A 439 -16.49 13.09 5.99
CA ALA A 439 -17.32 13.36 7.15
C ALA A 439 -16.52 14.12 8.21
N PHE A 440 -15.28 13.69 8.50
CA PHE A 440 -14.37 14.40 9.41
C PHE A 440 -14.12 15.83 8.96
N LEU A 441 -13.79 16.03 7.68
CA LEU A 441 -13.51 17.35 7.12
C LEU A 441 -14.71 18.32 7.20
N LYS A 442 -15.94 17.82 7.05
CA LYS A 442 -17.14 18.67 6.87
C LYS A 442 -18.06 18.76 8.09
N ASN A 443 -18.18 17.69 8.86
CA ASN A 443 -19.24 17.55 9.86
C ASN A 443 -18.76 17.74 11.30
N TYR A 444 -17.45 17.89 11.51
CA TYR A 444 -16.86 18.08 12.84
C TYR A 444 -16.22 19.48 12.95
N SER A 445 -16.96 20.51 12.52
CA SER A 445 -16.55 21.91 12.67
C SER A 445 -16.52 22.37 14.13
N ASP A 446 -17.31 21.73 14.99
CA ASP A 446 -17.46 22.07 16.41
C ASP A 446 -16.37 21.44 17.29
N THR A 447 -15.56 20.54 16.71
CA THR A 447 -14.35 19.99 17.32
C THR A 447 -13.15 20.29 16.42
N ASP A 448 -11.95 19.85 16.81
CA ASP A 448 -10.77 19.93 15.95
C ASP A 448 -10.59 18.72 15.03
N TYR A 449 -11.57 17.80 14.97
CA TYR A 449 -11.47 16.56 14.19
C TYR A 449 -11.47 16.80 12.68
N ASN A 450 -11.91 17.98 12.23
CA ASN A 450 -11.79 18.39 10.82
C ASN A 450 -10.33 18.64 10.37
N ARG A 451 -9.37 18.72 11.30
CA ARG A 451 -7.95 18.92 10.97
C ARG A 451 -7.34 17.64 10.38
N PRO A 452 -6.44 17.76 9.37
CA PRO A 452 -5.75 16.61 8.77
C PRO A 452 -5.02 15.68 9.75
N TYR A 453 -4.62 16.19 10.93
CA TYR A 453 -4.08 15.37 12.01
C TYR A 453 -4.95 14.15 12.35
N HIS A 454 -6.27 14.30 12.33
CA HIS A 454 -7.22 13.24 12.73
C HIS A 454 -7.57 12.28 11.59
N TRP A 455 -7.88 12.78 10.39
CA TRP A 455 -8.38 11.95 9.29
C TRP A 455 -7.34 11.62 8.21
N GLY A 456 -6.28 12.43 8.10
CA GLY A 456 -5.19 12.24 7.14
C GLY A 456 -4.31 10.98 7.34
N PRO A 457 -4.07 10.45 8.56
CA PRO A 457 -3.16 9.31 8.73
C PRO A 457 -3.67 8.00 8.15
N PHE A 458 -4.99 7.86 8.02
CA PHE A 458 -5.63 6.61 7.61
C PHE A 458 -5.40 6.37 6.11
N ILE A 459 -4.71 5.27 5.81
CA ILE A 459 -4.47 4.80 4.45
C ILE A 459 -4.97 3.37 4.27
N LEU A 460 -5.49 3.10 3.08
CA LEU A 460 -5.88 1.75 2.67
C LEU A 460 -4.80 1.16 1.78
N VAL A 461 -4.20 0.06 2.24
CA VAL A 461 -3.12 -0.63 1.53
C VAL A 461 -3.61 -1.95 0.95
N GLY A 462 -3.25 -2.25 -0.29
CA GLY A 462 -3.62 -3.49 -0.98
C GLY A 462 -4.83 -3.31 -1.88
N ASN A 463 -5.75 -4.28 -1.84
CA ASN A 463 -6.94 -4.25 -2.68
C ASN A 463 -7.90 -3.13 -2.23
N TRP A 464 -8.30 -2.24 -3.14
CA TRP A 464 -9.10 -1.06 -2.83
C TRP A 464 -10.62 -1.25 -3.01
N LEU A 465 -11.04 -2.40 -3.55
CA LEU A 465 -12.43 -2.69 -3.95
C LEU A 465 -13.37 -3.08 -2.80
#